data_AF-A0A969LDS0-F1
#
_entry.id   AF-A0A969LDS0-F1
#
_cell.length_a   1.000
_cell.length_b   1.000
_cell.length_c   1.000
_cell.angle_alpha   90.00
_cell.angle_beta   90.00
_cell.angle_gamma   90.00
#
_symmetry.space_group_name_H-M   'P 1'
#
loop_
_entity.id
_entity.type
_entity.pdbx_description
1 polymer ?
#
loop_
_entity_poly.entity_id
_entity_poly.type
_entity_poly.pdbx_seq_one_letter_code
_entity_poly.pdbx_strand_id
1 'polypeptide(L)'
;MGGLRSFDDGRVEFLGFEVSFADNFAGRTLRGLVALDVGILLAIDDSAGIVTSKFTRDGRLRGAFSGEDLRGRRLEDAEFGLLTAVGGLFTQPGIALGAIRAPKCFAAGTLVMTDRGLRPIEQIEVGDLVLSRDEETGETAYKPVKRLMRNAESAIWELTVKIEGSPISTTEVLSTTEEHPWRTTNNQWTETAALGPGTQIVGADGRRVTVISVGKTDRKAPTFNFEVEDFHTYFVGAYGLWVHNNCFRVLQTGGQTLNQATADALNAFAGTNLPRREVGRALEALKDELGLPNRLIGSKILENGDLLDDSGKFLGNIIDYFP
;
A
#
# COMPACT_ATOMS: atom_id res chain seq x y z
N MET A 1 -13.06 10.57 4.08
CA MET A 1 -12.71 11.36 5.28
C MET A 1 -13.65 10.93 6.41
N GLY A 2 -13.20 10.11 7.35
CA GLY A 2 -13.91 9.87 8.61
C GLY A 2 -13.34 10.82 9.66
N GLY A 3 -14.16 11.71 10.20
CA GLY A 3 -13.72 12.74 11.15
C GLY A 3 -13.60 12.19 12.58
N LEU A 4 -12.56 12.62 13.29
CA LEU A 4 -12.39 12.45 14.74
C LEU A 4 -13.53 13.19 15.47
N ARG A 5 -14.23 12.53 16.39
CA ARG A 5 -15.22 13.13 17.28
C ARG A 5 -14.79 12.93 18.73
N SER A 6 -14.72 14.02 19.50
CA SER A 6 -14.46 13.98 20.95
C SER A 6 -15.75 14.24 21.71
N PHE A 7 -15.95 13.54 22.83
CA PHE A 7 -17.07 13.72 23.74
C PHE A 7 -16.60 14.36 25.05
N ASP A 8 -17.48 15.12 25.71
CA ASP A 8 -17.18 15.87 26.93
C ASP A 8 -16.84 14.98 28.14
N ASP A 9 -17.17 13.70 28.07
CA ASP A 9 -16.83 12.68 29.09
C ASP A 9 -15.48 12.00 28.85
N GLY A 10 -14.65 12.59 27.98
CA GLY A 10 -13.32 12.08 27.68
C GLY A 10 -13.34 10.83 26.81
N ARG A 11 -14.39 10.58 26.02
CA ARG A 11 -14.39 9.56 24.95
C ARG A 11 -13.97 10.17 23.61
N VAL A 12 -13.32 9.37 22.76
CA VAL A 12 -13.03 9.75 21.37
C VAL A 12 -13.51 8.65 20.43
N GLU A 13 -14.25 9.06 19.40
CA GLU A 13 -14.68 8.21 18.30
C GLU A 13 -13.87 8.54 17.04
N PHE A 14 -13.25 7.51 16.46
CA PHE A 14 -12.51 7.63 15.21
C PHE A 14 -12.75 6.40 14.33
N LEU A 15 -13.18 6.63 13.08
CA LEU A 15 -13.50 5.56 12.12
C LEU A 15 -14.45 4.47 12.68
N GLY A 16 -15.39 4.86 13.55
CA GLY A 16 -16.37 3.96 14.17
C GLY A 16 -15.83 3.16 15.37
N PHE A 17 -14.63 3.46 15.86
CA PHE A 17 -14.08 2.93 17.10
C PHE A 17 -14.26 3.93 18.23
N GLU A 18 -14.89 3.49 19.33
CA GLU A 18 -15.05 4.28 20.55
C GLU A 18 -13.96 3.91 21.55
N VAL A 19 -13.13 4.88 21.93
CA VAL A 19 -12.11 4.72 22.97
C VAL A 19 -12.52 5.55 24.17
N SER A 20 -12.77 4.88 25.30
CA SER A 20 -12.94 5.53 26.60
C SER A 20 -11.56 5.72 27.23
N PHE A 21 -11.17 6.97 27.44
CA PHE A 21 -9.99 7.25 28.22
C PHE A 21 -10.33 6.92 29.67
N ALA A 22 -9.72 5.86 30.21
CA ALA A 22 -9.75 5.62 31.64
C ALA A 22 -9.22 6.87 32.38
N ASP A 23 -9.69 7.10 33.61
CA ASP A 23 -9.41 8.28 34.44
C ASP A 23 -7.92 8.73 34.49
N ASN A 24 -7.00 7.81 34.19
CA ASN A 24 -5.56 8.02 34.12
C ASN A 24 -5.08 9.07 33.08
N PHE A 25 -5.92 9.48 32.13
CA PHE A 25 -5.55 10.45 31.09
C PHE A 25 -6.33 11.78 31.15
N ALA A 26 -7.14 12.00 32.19
CA ALA A 26 -7.87 13.24 32.39
C ALA A 26 -6.92 14.46 32.47
N GLY A 27 -7.22 15.52 31.73
CA GLY A 27 -6.41 16.75 31.68
C GLY A 27 -5.19 16.71 30.75
N ARG A 28 -5.00 15.63 29.99
CA ARG A 28 -3.90 15.51 29.01
C ARG A 28 -4.33 15.87 27.60
N THR A 29 -3.38 16.34 26.77
CA THR A 29 -3.64 16.75 25.38
C THR A 29 -3.32 15.62 24.40
N LEU A 30 -4.28 15.23 23.57
CA LEU A 30 -4.06 14.29 22.46
C LEU A 30 -3.24 14.96 21.36
N ARG A 31 -2.06 14.42 21.05
CA ARG A 31 -1.15 14.90 20.00
C ARG A 31 -1.33 14.16 18.68
N GLY A 32 -1.81 12.93 18.73
CA GLY A 32 -2.20 12.21 17.52
C GLY A 32 -2.67 10.79 17.77
N LEU A 33 -3.21 10.20 16.70
CA LEU A 33 -3.95 8.95 16.71
C LEU A 33 -3.61 8.13 15.46
N VAL A 34 -3.31 6.85 15.62
CA VAL A 34 -3.12 5.90 14.51
C VAL A 34 -3.96 4.65 14.76
N ALA A 35 -4.79 4.29 13.79
CA ALA A 35 -5.48 3.01 13.78
C ALA A 35 -4.58 1.95 13.13
N LEU A 36 -4.49 0.79 13.78
CA LEU A 36 -3.75 -0.39 13.34
C LEU A 36 -4.69 -1.59 13.30
N ASP A 37 -4.36 -2.62 12.52
CA ASP A 37 -5.17 -3.85 12.42
C ASP A 37 -5.41 -4.54 13.78
N VAL A 38 -4.50 -4.33 14.73
CA VAL A 38 -4.51 -4.96 16.05
C VAL A 38 -4.93 -4.01 17.18
N GLY A 39 -5.26 -2.75 16.89
CA GLY A 39 -5.57 -1.78 17.94
C GLY A 39 -5.39 -0.31 17.54
N ILE A 40 -5.51 0.58 18.53
CA ILE A 40 -5.36 2.02 18.36
C ILE A 40 -4.14 2.48 19.14
N LEU A 41 -3.28 3.27 18.49
CA LEU A 41 -2.18 3.95 19.17
C LEU A 41 -2.53 5.42 19.40
N LEU A 42 -2.44 5.85 20.66
CA LEU A 42 -2.65 7.22 21.10
C LEU A 42 -1.33 7.82 21.54
N ALA A 43 -1.04 9.04 21.09
CA ALA A 43 0.06 9.85 21.61
C ALA A 43 -0.50 11.02 22.43
N ILE A 44 -0.15 11.04 23.71
CA ILE A 44 -0.73 11.96 24.69
C ILE A 44 0.41 12.71 25.38
N ASP A 45 0.25 14.01 25.53
CA ASP A 45 1.20 14.88 26.24
C ASP A 45 1.04 14.72 27.76
N ASP A 46 2.13 14.53 28.48
CA ASP A 46 2.15 14.54 29.94
C ASP A 46 3.34 15.30 30.51
N SER A 47 3.38 15.46 31.84
CA SER A 47 4.42 16.22 32.52
C SER A 47 5.84 15.62 32.39
N ALA A 48 5.97 14.38 31.91
CA ALA A 48 7.22 13.66 31.67
C ALA A 48 7.55 13.49 30.16
N GLY A 49 6.61 13.79 29.25
CA GLY A 49 6.80 13.77 27.80
C GLY A 49 5.64 13.15 27.02
N ILE A 50 5.90 12.73 25.77
CA ILE A 50 4.90 12.00 24.97
C ILE A 50 4.82 10.56 25.45
N VAL A 51 3.62 10.13 25.86
CA VAL A 51 3.31 8.73 26.15
C VAL A 51 2.57 8.11 24.98
N THR A 52 3.04 6.96 24.51
CA THR A 52 2.34 6.15 23.51
C THR A 52 1.59 5.01 24.19
N SER A 53 0.30 4.90 23.91
CA SER A 53 -0.57 3.89 24.51
C SER A 53 -1.26 3.06 23.42
N LYS A 54 -1.14 1.73 23.50
CA LYS A 54 -1.83 0.79 22.60
C LYS A 54 -3.12 0.30 23.24
N PHE A 55 -4.23 0.47 22.55
CA PHE A 55 -5.53 -0.06 22.93
C PHE A 55 -5.92 -1.19 21.99
N THR A 56 -6.52 -2.26 22.53
CA THR A 56 -7.15 -3.31 21.73
C THR A 56 -8.45 -2.81 21.10
N ARG A 57 -9.00 -3.58 20.15
CA ARG A 57 -10.20 -3.20 19.39
C ARG A 57 -11.47 -3.07 20.24
N ASP A 58 -11.49 -3.69 21.41
CA ASP A 58 -12.51 -3.57 22.46
C ASP A 58 -12.22 -2.43 23.46
N GLY A 59 -11.24 -1.57 23.18
CA GLY A 59 -10.95 -0.37 23.96
C GLY A 59 -10.12 -0.60 25.22
N ARG A 60 -9.52 -1.78 25.43
CA ARG A 60 -8.68 -2.05 26.60
C ARG A 60 -7.22 -1.63 26.37
N LEU A 61 -6.61 -1.00 27.37
CA LEU A 61 -5.19 -0.64 27.34
C LEU A 61 -4.32 -1.92 27.39
N ARG A 62 -3.46 -2.10 26.38
CA ARG A 62 -2.51 -3.22 26.28
C ARG A 62 -1.09 -2.85 26.70
N GLY A 63 -0.77 -1.55 26.76
CA GLY A 63 0.52 -1.04 27.21
C GLY A 63 0.63 0.48 27.05
N ALA A 64 1.39 1.12 27.93
CA ALA A 64 1.73 2.54 27.89
C ALA A 64 3.24 2.70 28.04
N PHE A 65 3.85 3.56 27.22
CA PHE A 65 5.30 3.72 27.17
C PHE A 65 5.65 5.21 27.12
N SER A 66 6.57 5.64 27.99
CA SER A 66 7.11 7.00 27.97
C SER A 66 8.23 7.15 26.94
N GLY A 67 8.52 8.39 26.53
CA GLY A 67 9.65 8.69 25.65
C GLY A 67 11.02 8.26 26.20
N GLU A 68 11.16 8.09 27.51
CA GLU A 68 12.39 7.55 28.14
C GLU A 68 12.47 6.02 28.03
N ASP A 69 11.35 5.29 28.14
CA ASP A 69 11.30 3.83 28.01
C ASP A 69 11.69 3.31 26.62
N LEU A 70 11.54 4.17 25.60
CA LEU A 70 11.84 3.89 24.20
C LEU A 70 13.33 4.06 23.84
N ARG A 71 14.12 4.76 24.67
CA ARG A 71 15.54 4.98 24.42
C ARG A 71 16.35 3.73 24.79
N GLY A 72 16.74 2.94 23.78
CA GLY A 72 17.72 1.85 23.93
C GLY A 72 17.18 0.43 23.87
N ARG A 73 15.90 0.22 23.57
CA ARG A 73 15.34 -1.12 23.29
C ARG A 73 15.47 -1.48 21.81
N ARG A 74 15.76 -2.74 21.50
CA ARG A 74 15.96 -3.25 20.12
C ARG A 74 14.61 -3.40 19.39
N LEU A 75 14.60 -3.06 18.10
CA LEU A 75 13.42 -3.02 17.20
C LEU A 75 12.90 -4.41 16.74
N GLU A 76 13.40 -5.51 17.31
CA GLU A 76 13.20 -6.85 16.76
C GLU A 76 11.78 -7.41 17.01
N ASP A 77 11.02 -6.82 17.94
CA ASP A 77 9.60 -7.12 18.11
C ASP A 77 8.74 -6.22 17.20
N ALA A 78 8.05 -6.81 16.23
CA ALA A 78 7.25 -6.07 15.23
C ALA A 78 6.20 -5.12 15.85
N GLU A 79 5.63 -5.47 17.01
CA GLU A 79 4.72 -4.59 17.76
C GLU A 79 5.45 -3.37 18.37
N PHE A 80 6.70 -3.55 18.80
CA PHE A 80 7.53 -2.52 19.43
C PHE A 80 8.20 -1.60 18.41
N GLY A 81 8.62 -2.14 17.27
CA GLY A 81 9.15 -1.36 16.15
C GLY A 81 8.11 -0.36 15.60
N LEU A 82 6.85 -0.80 15.51
CA LEU A 82 5.73 0.06 15.11
C LEU A 82 5.44 1.16 16.14
N LEU A 83 5.45 0.84 17.44
CA LEU A 83 5.26 1.82 18.50
C LEU A 83 6.37 2.89 18.52
N THR A 84 7.62 2.46 18.35
CA THR A 84 8.79 3.35 18.35
C THR A 84 8.77 4.28 17.13
N ALA A 85 8.43 3.75 15.95
CA ALA A 85 8.29 4.55 14.74
C ALA A 85 7.18 5.60 14.89
N VAL A 86 6.01 5.19 15.38
CA VAL A 86 4.87 6.10 15.54
C VAL A 86 5.12 7.13 16.66
N GLY A 87 5.71 6.72 17.78
CA GLY A 87 6.10 7.63 18.87
C GLY A 87 7.11 8.70 18.42
N GLY A 88 8.09 8.32 17.58
CA GLY A 88 9.01 9.25 16.96
C GLY A 88 8.31 10.28 16.05
N LEU A 89 7.30 9.86 15.29
CA LEU A 89 6.54 10.75 14.41
C LEU A 89 5.74 11.83 15.16
N PHE A 90 5.35 11.60 16.42
CA PHE A 90 4.59 12.57 17.21
C PHE A 90 5.44 13.61 17.94
N THR A 91 6.76 13.42 18.00
CA THR A 91 7.68 14.41 18.61
C THR A 91 7.96 15.62 17.69
N GLN A 92 7.52 15.58 16.43
CA GLN A 92 7.68 16.66 15.47
C GLN A 92 6.34 17.36 15.20
N PRO A 93 6.24 18.69 15.40
CA PRO A 93 4.99 19.40 15.12
C PRO A 93 4.69 19.37 13.61
N GLY A 94 3.51 18.86 13.23
CA GLY A 94 2.96 18.97 11.88
C GLY A 94 2.94 17.70 11.02
N ILE A 95 3.27 16.51 11.55
CA ILE A 95 3.15 15.26 10.79
C ILE A 95 1.73 14.71 10.90
N ALA A 96 0.95 14.83 9.82
CA ALA A 96 -0.20 13.96 9.59
C ALA A 96 0.34 12.58 9.17
N LEU A 97 0.19 11.56 10.04
CA LEU A 97 0.48 10.17 9.67
C LEU A 97 -0.47 9.73 8.56
N GLY A 98 0.04 9.70 7.33
CA GLY A 98 -0.58 8.98 6.23
C GLY A 98 -0.66 7.50 6.58
N ALA A 99 -1.85 6.91 6.38
CA ALA A 99 -2.10 5.50 6.60
C ALA A 99 -1.00 4.63 5.95
N ILE A 100 -0.45 3.69 6.71
CA ILE A 100 0.31 2.56 6.17
C ILE A 100 -0.69 1.80 5.28
N ARG A 101 -0.71 2.06 3.96
CA ARG A 101 -1.59 1.32 3.05
C ARG A 101 -1.11 -0.13 3.00
N ALA A 102 -2.04 -1.07 3.18
CA ALA A 102 -1.74 -2.49 3.21
C ALA A 102 -1.30 -3.00 1.81
N PRO A 103 -0.57 -4.13 1.77
CA PRO A 103 0.07 -4.60 0.55
C PRO A 103 -0.95 -5.04 -0.51
N LYS A 104 -0.72 -4.68 -1.77
CA LYS A 104 -1.59 -5.05 -2.90
C LYS A 104 -1.15 -6.38 -3.52
N CYS A 105 -1.61 -7.50 -2.99
CA CYS A 105 -1.05 -8.81 -3.31
C CYS A 105 -2.11 -9.89 -3.52
N PHE A 106 -1.68 -11.05 -4.02
CA PHE A 106 -2.50 -12.24 -4.20
C PHE A 106 -2.02 -13.40 -3.35
N ALA A 107 -2.93 -14.28 -2.93
CA ALA A 107 -2.53 -15.51 -2.25
C ALA A 107 -1.86 -16.50 -3.22
N ALA A 108 -1.09 -17.43 -2.66
CA ALA A 108 -0.53 -18.56 -3.41
C ALA A 108 -1.62 -19.31 -4.21
N GLY A 109 -1.24 -19.86 -5.36
CA GLY A 109 -2.12 -20.55 -6.29
C GLY A 109 -2.83 -19.61 -7.28
N THR A 110 -2.77 -18.29 -7.09
CA THR A 110 -3.29 -17.33 -8.08
C THR A 110 -2.50 -17.49 -9.38
N LEU A 111 -3.20 -17.81 -10.46
CA LEU A 111 -2.57 -18.02 -11.76
C LEU A 111 -2.19 -16.70 -12.41
N VAL A 112 -1.04 -16.66 -13.07
CA VAL A 112 -0.50 -15.52 -13.81
C VAL A 112 -0.32 -15.94 -15.26
N MET A 113 -0.72 -15.09 -16.21
CA MET A 113 -0.49 -15.35 -17.64
C MET A 113 0.98 -15.10 -18.00
N THR A 114 1.69 -16.15 -18.41
CA THR A 114 3.09 -16.10 -18.83
C THR A 114 3.26 -16.53 -20.28
N ASP A 115 4.44 -16.32 -20.85
CA ASP A 115 4.82 -16.81 -22.19
C ASP A 115 4.76 -18.36 -22.29
N ARG A 116 4.79 -19.05 -21.15
CA ARG A 116 4.72 -20.52 -21.02
C ARG A 116 3.35 -21.02 -20.55
N GLY A 117 2.33 -20.16 -20.55
CA GLY A 117 0.98 -20.47 -20.06
C GLY A 117 0.72 -19.99 -18.64
N LEU A 118 -0.28 -20.56 -17.97
CA LEU A 118 -0.67 -20.15 -16.62
C LEU A 118 0.29 -20.73 -15.58
N ARG A 119 0.90 -19.86 -14.76
CA ARG A 119 1.78 -20.27 -13.66
C ARG A 119 1.28 -19.69 -12.32
N PRO A 120 1.36 -20.44 -11.21
CA PRO A 120 1.04 -19.91 -9.89
C PRO A 120 1.98 -18.75 -9.51
N ILE A 121 1.43 -17.70 -8.89
CA ILE A 121 2.14 -16.46 -8.58
C ILE A 121 3.36 -16.67 -7.68
N GLU A 122 3.31 -17.62 -6.75
CA GLU A 122 4.41 -17.94 -5.85
C GLU A 122 5.61 -18.56 -6.58
N GLN A 123 5.40 -19.10 -7.79
CA GLN A 123 6.43 -19.69 -8.64
C GLN A 123 7.00 -18.71 -9.67
N ILE A 124 6.52 -17.46 -9.71
CA ILE A 124 7.06 -16.44 -10.61
C ILE A 124 8.41 -15.95 -10.07
N GLU A 125 9.39 -15.86 -10.96
CA GLU A 125 10.76 -15.44 -10.69
C GLU A 125 11.15 -14.18 -11.47
N VAL A 126 12.19 -13.50 -11.03
CA VAL A 126 12.76 -12.37 -11.77
C VAL A 126 13.24 -12.87 -13.14
N GLY A 127 12.87 -12.15 -14.20
CA GLY A 127 13.15 -12.51 -15.58
C GLY A 127 12.07 -13.38 -16.26
N ASP A 128 11.11 -13.92 -15.52
CA ASP A 128 9.94 -14.57 -16.13
C ASP A 128 9.16 -13.54 -16.97
N LEU A 129 8.68 -13.97 -18.14
CA LEU A 129 7.89 -13.13 -19.04
C LEU A 129 6.41 -13.27 -18.72
N VAL A 130 5.80 -12.18 -18.26
CA VAL A 130 4.36 -12.12 -17.94
C VAL A 130 3.63 -11.28 -18.98
N LEU A 131 2.41 -11.67 -19.30
CA LEU A 131 1.55 -10.87 -20.16
C LEU A 131 1.21 -9.58 -19.42
N SER A 132 1.45 -8.46 -20.06
CA SER A 132 1.24 -7.13 -19.50
C SER A 132 0.62 -6.21 -20.53
N ARG A 133 -0.02 -5.13 -20.07
CA ARG A 133 -0.64 -4.14 -20.94
C ARG A 133 -0.30 -2.73 -20.48
N ASP A 134 0.20 -1.95 -21.40
CA ASP A 134 0.45 -0.53 -21.21
C ASP A 134 -0.87 0.24 -21.04
N GLU A 135 -0.93 1.07 -20.01
CA GLU A 135 -2.17 1.78 -19.67
C GLU A 135 -2.50 2.94 -20.61
N GLU A 136 -1.49 3.53 -21.23
CA GLU A 136 -1.61 4.74 -22.05
C GLU A 136 -1.88 4.40 -23.51
N THR A 137 -1.12 3.46 -24.06
CA THR A 137 -1.18 3.02 -25.46
C THR A 137 -2.11 1.83 -25.67
N GLY A 138 -2.39 1.05 -24.62
CA GLY A 138 -3.12 -0.21 -24.71
C GLY A 138 -2.30 -1.35 -25.32
N GLU A 139 -1.01 -1.13 -25.61
CA GLU A 139 -0.11 -2.16 -26.11
C GLU A 139 -0.10 -3.35 -25.14
N THR A 140 -0.27 -4.56 -25.67
CA THR A 140 -0.21 -5.79 -24.86
C THR A 140 1.00 -6.60 -25.31
N ALA A 141 1.94 -6.82 -24.39
CA ALA A 141 3.18 -7.53 -24.68
C ALA A 141 3.62 -8.36 -23.47
N TYR A 142 4.49 -9.33 -23.73
CA TYR A 142 5.19 -10.06 -22.67
C TYR A 142 6.35 -9.22 -22.15
N LYS A 143 6.37 -8.95 -20.85
CA LYS A 143 7.38 -8.13 -20.19
C LYS A 143 8.05 -8.92 -19.07
N PRO A 144 9.36 -8.73 -18.86
CA PRO A 144 10.06 -9.44 -17.79
C PRO A 144 9.64 -8.92 -16.42
N VAL A 145 9.57 -9.85 -15.48
CA VAL A 145 9.45 -9.52 -14.06
C VAL A 145 10.77 -8.95 -13.56
N LYS A 146 10.75 -7.74 -13.02
CA LYS A 146 11.91 -7.03 -12.49
C LYS A 146 12.16 -7.37 -11.03
N ARG A 147 11.10 -7.62 -10.26
CA ARG A 147 11.21 -7.81 -8.82
C ARG A 147 10.05 -8.61 -8.24
N LEU A 148 10.30 -9.24 -7.10
CA LEU A 148 9.32 -10.03 -6.36
C LEU A 148 9.02 -9.36 -5.02
N MET A 149 7.75 -9.36 -4.64
CA MET A 149 7.25 -8.92 -3.35
C MET A 149 6.52 -10.08 -2.70
N ARG A 150 6.90 -10.42 -1.48
CA ARG A 150 6.35 -11.57 -0.75
C ARG A 150 6.10 -11.15 0.69
N ASN A 151 4.86 -11.31 1.14
CA ASN A 151 4.46 -11.06 2.53
C ASN A 151 4.16 -12.40 3.20
N ALA A 152 4.63 -12.57 4.44
CA ALA A 152 4.41 -13.80 5.19
C ALA A 152 2.93 -14.02 5.54
N GLU A 153 2.20 -12.93 5.81
CA GLU A 153 0.80 -13.01 6.21
C GLU A 153 0.04 -11.72 5.83
N SER A 154 -1.09 -11.85 5.15
CA SER A 154 -2.02 -10.74 4.85
C SER A 154 -3.46 -11.22 4.93
N ALA A 155 -4.39 -10.31 5.27
CA ALA A 155 -5.82 -10.61 5.28
C ALA A 155 -6.32 -10.89 3.85
N ILE A 156 -7.12 -11.95 3.71
CA ILE A 156 -7.58 -12.43 2.40
C ILE A 156 -9.02 -12.01 2.13
N TRP A 157 -9.24 -11.50 0.94
CA TRP A 157 -10.53 -11.30 0.31
C TRP A 157 -10.71 -12.33 -0.81
N GLU A 158 -11.94 -12.83 -0.95
CA GLU A 158 -12.32 -13.71 -2.04
C GLU A 158 -13.15 -12.95 -3.06
N LEU A 159 -12.70 -13.00 -4.32
CA LEU A 159 -13.37 -12.42 -5.47
C LEU A 159 -13.84 -13.56 -6.38
N THR A 160 -15.16 -13.73 -6.54
CA THR A 160 -15.74 -14.68 -7.48
C THR A 160 -16.17 -13.95 -8.75
N VAL A 161 -15.75 -14.46 -9.90
CA VAL A 161 -16.03 -13.86 -11.21
C VAL A 161 -16.56 -14.89 -12.21
N LYS A 162 -17.22 -14.43 -13.27
CA LYS A 162 -17.63 -15.27 -14.41
C LYS A 162 -17.41 -14.56 -15.74
N ILE A 163 -17.28 -15.33 -16.81
CA ILE A 163 -17.33 -14.81 -18.18
C ILE A 163 -18.79 -14.72 -18.63
N GLU A 164 -19.19 -13.60 -19.25
CA GLU A 164 -20.50 -13.47 -19.89
C GLU A 164 -20.56 -14.26 -21.21
N GLY A 165 -21.69 -14.92 -21.48
CA GLY A 165 -21.91 -15.67 -22.72
C GLY A 165 -21.35 -17.10 -22.72
N SER A 166 -20.73 -17.56 -21.64
CA SER A 166 -20.37 -18.98 -21.49
C SER A 166 -21.63 -19.82 -21.22
N PRO A 167 -21.93 -20.87 -22.03
CA PRO A 167 -23.08 -21.76 -21.81
C PRO A 167 -22.92 -22.64 -20.57
N ILE A 168 -21.71 -22.74 -20.03
CA ILE A 168 -21.39 -23.37 -18.76
C ILE A 168 -21.09 -22.23 -17.78
N SER A 169 -21.79 -22.15 -16.65
CA SER A 169 -21.53 -21.14 -15.62
C SER A 169 -20.22 -21.46 -14.86
N THR A 170 -19.09 -21.43 -15.56
CA THR A 170 -17.79 -21.55 -14.92
C THR A 170 -17.51 -20.24 -14.20
N THR A 171 -17.43 -20.32 -12.88
CA THR A 171 -16.94 -19.24 -12.03
C THR A 171 -15.48 -19.48 -11.70
N GLU A 172 -14.72 -18.41 -11.57
CA GLU A 172 -13.37 -18.43 -11.02
C GLU A 172 -13.36 -17.70 -9.68
N VAL A 173 -12.61 -18.21 -8.71
CA VAL A 173 -12.43 -17.58 -7.39
C VAL A 173 -10.97 -17.18 -7.25
N LEU A 174 -10.72 -15.91 -6.96
CA LEU A 174 -9.39 -15.36 -6.70
C LEU A 174 -9.28 -14.95 -5.23
N SER A 175 -8.11 -15.17 -4.64
CA SER A 175 -7.78 -14.76 -3.28
C SER A 175 -6.78 -13.60 -3.33
N THR A 176 -7.19 -12.42 -2.88
CA THR A 176 -6.46 -11.16 -3.02
C THR A 176 -6.47 -10.35 -1.72
N THR A 177 -5.68 -9.29 -1.62
CA THR A 177 -5.81 -8.29 -0.54
C THR A 177 -6.90 -7.26 -0.84
N GLU A 178 -7.25 -6.49 0.21
CA GLU A 178 -8.33 -5.51 0.23
C GLU A 178 -8.14 -4.39 -0.81
N GLU A 179 -6.90 -3.96 -0.99
CA GLU A 179 -6.54 -2.76 -1.76
C GLU A 179 -6.17 -3.08 -3.22
N HIS A 180 -6.12 -4.35 -3.62
CA HIS A 180 -5.59 -4.71 -4.93
C HIS A 180 -6.42 -4.09 -6.08
N PRO A 181 -5.80 -3.38 -7.03
CA PRO A 181 -6.52 -2.65 -8.07
C PRO A 181 -6.83 -3.53 -9.28
N TRP A 182 -8.08 -3.48 -9.73
CA TRP A 182 -8.59 -4.19 -10.90
C TRP A 182 -9.00 -3.19 -11.97
N ARG A 183 -8.64 -3.42 -13.24
CA ARG A 183 -9.07 -2.53 -14.32
C ARG A 183 -10.51 -2.85 -14.68
N THR A 184 -11.41 -1.94 -14.38
CA THR A 184 -12.82 -2.07 -14.73
C THR A 184 -13.11 -1.53 -16.12
N THR A 185 -14.21 -1.96 -16.73
CA THR A 185 -14.58 -1.60 -18.11
C THR A 185 -14.98 -0.12 -18.28
N ASN A 186 -15.15 0.62 -17.17
CA ASN A 186 -15.32 2.08 -17.19
C ASN A 186 -13.96 2.84 -17.23
N ASN A 187 -12.86 2.11 -17.43
CA ASN A 187 -11.50 2.64 -17.51
C ASN A 187 -10.93 3.15 -16.17
N GLN A 188 -11.39 2.61 -15.03
CA GLN A 188 -10.88 2.94 -13.70
C GLN A 188 -10.18 1.75 -13.03
N TRP A 189 -9.15 2.05 -12.25
CA TRP A 189 -8.61 1.12 -11.28
C TRP A 189 -9.48 1.13 -10.03
N THR A 190 -10.07 -0.01 -9.70
CA THR A 190 -10.94 -0.17 -8.53
C THR A 190 -10.33 -1.18 -7.57
N GLU A 191 -10.16 -0.78 -6.31
CA GLU A 191 -9.63 -1.64 -5.24
C GLU A 191 -10.62 -2.80 -4.95
N THR A 192 -10.13 -3.96 -4.50
CA THR A 192 -10.97 -5.15 -4.22
C THR A 192 -12.19 -4.82 -3.35
N ALA A 193 -11.99 -4.09 -2.25
CA ALA A 193 -13.08 -3.72 -1.34
C ALA A 193 -14.13 -2.78 -1.95
N ALA A 194 -13.79 -2.09 -3.03
CA ALA A 194 -14.69 -1.19 -3.75
C ALA A 194 -15.40 -1.87 -4.93
N LEU A 195 -15.06 -3.13 -5.24
CA LEU A 195 -15.83 -3.92 -6.20
C LEU A 195 -17.20 -4.29 -5.64
N GLY A 196 -18.16 -4.49 -6.53
CA GLY A 196 -19.48 -5.00 -6.19
C GLY A 196 -19.96 -6.02 -7.22
N PRO A 197 -20.98 -6.84 -6.89
CA PRO A 197 -21.63 -7.70 -7.86
C PRO A 197 -22.09 -6.92 -9.09
N GLY A 198 -21.80 -7.44 -10.28
CA GLY A 198 -22.11 -6.79 -11.56
C GLY A 198 -21.00 -5.87 -12.09
N THR A 199 -19.99 -5.51 -11.29
CA THR A 199 -18.80 -4.82 -11.82
C THR A 199 -18.12 -5.67 -12.87
N GLN A 200 -17.75 -5.05 -14.00
CA GLN A 200 -17.07 -5.74 -15.10
C GLN A 200 -15.58 -5.38 -15.10
N ILE A 201 -14.73 -6.40 -15.08
CA ILE A 201 -13.27 -6.31 -15.16
C ILE A 201 -12.83 -6.63 -16.58
N VAL A 202 -11.79 -5.93 -17.05
CA VAL A 202 -11.22 -6.10 -18.38
C VAL A 202 -10.35 -7.36 -18.42
N GLY A 203 -10.64 -8.25 -19.36
CA GLY A 203 -9.83 -9.43 -19.65
C GLY A 203 -8.68 -9.17 -20.63
N ALA A 204 -7.71 -10.10 -20.67
CA ALA A 204 -6.54 -10.04 -21.54
C ALA A 204 -6.86 -9.97 -23.03
N ASP A 205 -7.95 -10.60 -23.49
CA ASP A 205 -8.41 -10.54 -24.90
C ASP A 205 -9.46 -9.44 -25.14
N GLY A 206 -9.68 -8.56 -24.16
CA GLY A 206 -10.73 -7.54 -24.20
C GLY A 206 -12.12 -8.03 -23.78
N ARG A 207 -12.28 -9.31 -23.41
CA ARG A 207 -13.53 -9.83 -22.86
C ARG A 207 -13.90 -9.11 -21.56
N ARG A 208 -15.19 -9.12 -21.24
CA ARG A 208 -15.71 -8.60 -19.96
C ARG A 208 -15.91 -9.75 -18.99
N VAL A 209 -15.32 -9.63 -17.80
CA VAL A 209 -15.46 -10.62 -16.74
C VAL A 209 -16.24 -10.00 -15.60
N THR A 210 -17.38 -10.57 -15.26
CA THR A 210 -18.35 -9.98 -14.32
C THR A 210 -18.11 -10.52 -12.92
N VAL A 211 -17.99 -9.60 -11.96
CA VAL A 211 -17.93 -9.91 -10.53
C VAL A 211 -19.27 -10.46 -10.05
N ILE A 212 -19.24 -11.62 -9.41
CA ILE A 212 -20.41 -12.26 -8.80
C ILE A 212 -20.50 -11.92 -7.32
N SER A 213 -19.37 -12.02 -6.62
CA SER A 213 -19.29 -11.70 -5.20
C SER A 213 -17.87 -11.30 -4.86
N VAL A 214 -17.74 -10.45 -3.84
CA VAL A 214 -16.47 -10.04 -3.26
C VAL A 214 -16.67 -9.87 -1.75
N GLY A 215 -15.73 -10.33 -0.96
CA GLY A 215 -15.85 -10.21 0.49
C GLY A 215 -14.59 -10.56 1.25
N LYS A 216 -14.44 -9.93 2.41
CA LYS A 216 -13.39 -10.23 3.38
C LYS A 216 -13.63 -11.61 3.98
N THR A 217 -12.56 -12.37 4.14
CA THR A 217 -12.58 -13.66 4.85
C THR A 217 -11.90 -13.53 6.22
N ASP A 218 -12.09 -14.53 7.07
CA ASP A 218 -11.33 -14.66 8.32
C ASP A 218 -9.92 -15.25 8.09
N ARG A 219 -9.56 -15.56 6.84
CA ARG A 219 -8.28 -16.17 6.50
C ARG A 219 -7.18 -15.11 6.40
N LYS A 220 -5.99 -15.52 6.84
CA LYS A 220 -4.74 -14.87 6.50
C LYS A 220 -3.82 -15.87 5.84
N ALA A 221 -3.06 -15.43 4.84
CA ALA A 221 -2.16 -16.30 4.09
C ALA A 221 -0.93 -15.54 3.58
N PRO A 222 0.15 -16.23 3.21
CA PRO A 222 1.23 -15.64 2.44
C PRO A 222 0.71 -15.05 1.14
N THR A 223 1.17 -13.84 0.83
CA THR A 223 0.77 -13.14 -0.40
C THR A 223 1.97 -12.72 -1.24
N PHE A 224 1.73 -12.65 -2.53
CA PHE A 224 2.73 -12.46 -3.56
C PHE A 224 2.29 -11.34 -4.49
N ASN A 225 3.25 -10.56 -4.96
CA ASN A 225 3.12 -9.61 -6.05
C ASN A 225 4.48 -9.49 -6.74
N PHE A 226 4.53 -8.91 -7.92
CA PHE A 226 5.79 -8.72 -8.63
C PHE A 226 5.72 -7.53 -9.58
N GLU A 227 6.89 -6.93 -9.79
CA GLU A 227 7.05 -5.77 -10.65
C GLU A 227 7.36 -6.18 -12.07
N VAL A 228 6.61 -5.59 -13.01
CA VAL A 228 6.70 -5.87 -14.44
C VAL A 228 7.35 -4.69 -15.12
N GLU A 229 8.33 -4.96 -15.96
CA GLU A 229 9.04 -3.94 -16.74
C GLU A 229 8.09 -3.14 -17.63
N ASP A 230 8.34 -1.83 -17.72
CA ASP A 230 7.65 -0.80 -18.51
C ASP A 230 6.17 -0.56 -18.15
N PHE A 231 5.36 -1.61 -18.10
CA PHE A 231 3.91 -1.49 -18.12
C PHE A 231 3.29 -1.54 -16.72
N HIS A 232 4.02 -2.04 -15.71
CA HIS A 232 3.59 -2.12 -14.30
C HIS A 232 2.20 -2.76 -14.05
N THR A 233 1.69 -3.53 -15.01
CA THR A 233 0.45 -4.30 -14.92
C THR A 233 0.69 -5.76 -15.30
N TYR A 234 -0.27 -6.63 -15.01
CA TYR A 234 -0.25 -8.02 -15.47
C TYR A 234 -1.67 -8.60 -15.48
N PHE A 235 -1.79 -9.84 -15.93
CA PHE A 235 -3.07 -10.56 -15.99
C PHE A 235 -3.07 -11.78 -15.08
N VAL A 236 -4.12 -11.90 -14.25
CA VAL A 236 -4.30 -13.00 -13.30
C VAL A 236 -5.54 -13.83 -13.59
N GLY A 237 -5.52 -15.07 -13.11
CA GLY A 237 -6.61 -16.03 -13.27
C GLY A 237 -6.69 -16.65 -14.66
N ALA A 238 -7.48 -17.71 -14.77
CA ALA A 238 -7.81 -18.37 -16.02
C ALA A 238 -8.51 -17.42 -17.00
N TYR A 239 -9.23 -16.43 -16.48
CA TYR A 239 -9.91 -15.42 -17.30
C TYR A 239 -9.04 -14.20 -17.64
N GLY A 240 -7.79 -14.15 -17.17
CA GLY A 240 -6.83 -13.09 -17.50
C GLY A 240 -7.35 -11.71 -17.13
N LEU A 241 -7.66 -11.50 -15.85
CA LEU A 241 -8.15 -10.25 -15.28
C LEU A 241 -6.99 -9.25 -15.18
N TRP A 242 -7.19 -8.03 -15.70
CA TRP A 242 -6.15 -7.01 -15.72
C TRP A 242 -5.99 -6.33 -14.35
N VAL A 243 -4.78 -6.42 -13.80
CA VAL A 243 -4.42 -5.94 -12.46
C VAL A 243 -3.16 -5.09 -12.51
N HIS A 244 -3.01 -4.18 -11.56
CA HIS A 244 -1.85 -3.29 -11.50
C HIS A 244 -0.93 -3.69 -10.33
N ASN A 245 0.38 -3.69 -10.58
CA ASN A 245 1.42 -3.93 -9.60
C ASN A 245 1.58 -2.84 -8.51
N ASN A 246 0.64 -1.90 -8.33
CA ASN A 246 0.86 -0.71 -7.51
C ASN A 246 0.92 -1.01 -5.99
N CYS A 247 1.92 -1.72 -5.50
CA CYS A 247 2.15 -2.08 -4.11
C CYS A 247 2.85 -0.99 -3.31
N PHE A 248 3.25 0.11 -3.96
CA PHE A 248 4.28 0.96 -3.41
C PHE A 248 3.71 2.05 -2.53
N ARG A 249 4.22 2.09 -1.29
CA ARG A 249 3.91 3.16 -0.36
C ARG A 249 4.34 4.50 -0.96
N VAL A 250 3.44 5.48 -0.90
CA VAL A 250 3.81 6.87 -1.17
C VAL A 250 4.75 7.33 -0.07
N LEU A 251 6.02 7.56 -0.40
CA LEU A 251 7.03 8.08 0.50
C LEU A 251 6.88 9.58 0.72
N GLN A 252 6.52 10.31 -0.34
CA GLN A 252 6.38 11.76 -0.30
C GLN A 252 5.32 12.22 -1.31
N THR A 253 4.50 13.20 -0.91
CA THR A 253 3.58 13.89 -1.82
C THR A 253 4.00 15.34 -1.97
N GLY A 254 4.31 15.72 -3.21
CA GLY A 254 4.70 17.06 -3.62
C GLY A 254 5.97 17.58 -2.93
N GLY A 255 6.18 18.89 -3.09
CA GLY A 255 7.28 19.64 -2.49
C GLY A 255 8.37 20.02 -3.47
N GLN A 256 9.36 20.75 -2.97
CA GLN A 256 10.54 21.16 -3.74
C GLN A 256 11.72 20.23 -3.55
N THR A 257 11.85 19.61 -2.37
CA THR A 257 13.02 18.81 -2.01
C THR A 257 12.61 17.46 -1.47
N LEU A 258 13.43 16.46 -1.74
CA LEU A 258 13.26 15.09 -1.24
C LEU A 258 13.69 15.02 0.23
N ASN A 259 12.80 14.56 1.12
CA ASN A 259 13.09 14.47 2.55
C ASN A 259 14.02 13.27 2.88
N GLN A 260 14.63 13.28 4.06
CA GLN A 260 15.60 12.22 4.44
C GLN A 260 14.96 10.82 4.49
N ALA A 261 13.75 10.69 5.02
CA ALA A 261 13.07 9.40 5.12
C ALA A 261 12.75 8.81 3.73
N THR A 262 12.38 9.65 2.76
CA THR A 262 12.21 9.25 1.37
C THR A 262 13.53 8.74 0.79
N ALA A 263 14.66 9.42 1.05
CA ALA A 263 15.96 8.98 0.56
C ALA A 263 16.35 7.63 1.13
N ASP A 264 16.16 7.44 2.44
CA ASP A 264 16.49 6.20 3.14
C ASP A 264 15.62 5.05 2.62
N ALA A 265 14.33 5.29 2.39
CA ALA A 265 13.42 4.29 1.83
C ALA A 265 13.76 3.91 0.39
N LEU A 266 14.10 4.88 -0.46
CA LEU A 266 14.55 4.62 -1.84
C LEU A 266 15.87 3.85 -1.86
N ASN A 267 16.81 4.18 -0.98
CA ASN A 267 18.05 3.43 -0.81
C ASN A 267 17.80 1.99 -0.35
N ALA A 268 16.95 1.81 0.67
CA ALA A 268 16.58 0.49 1.17
C ALA A 268 15.92 -0.35 0.06
N PHE A 269 15.11 0.27 -0.78
CA PHE A 269 14.49 -0.38 -1.92
C PHE A 269 15.51 -0.75 -3.01
N ALA A 270 16.39 0.17 -3.38
CA ALA A 270 17.41 -0.02 -4.42
C ALA A 270 18.57 -0.93 -3.97
N GLY A 271 18.66 -1.26 -2.68
CA GLY A 271 19.81 -1.96 -2.12
C GLY A 271 21.07 -1.08 -2.10
N THR A 272 20.90 0.24 -2.07
CA THR A 272 21.99 1.23 -2.07
C THR A 272 22.11 1.95 -0.73
N ASN A 273 23.16 2.74 -0.56
CA ASN A 273 23.36 3.59 0.62
C ASN A 273 23.91 4.96 0.21
N LEU A 274 23.21 5.63 -0.70
CA LEU A 274 23.59 6.93 -1.23
C LEU A 274 23.21 8.03 -0.22
N PRO A 275 24.05 9.08 -0.07
CA PRO A 275 23.66 10.22 0.76
C PRO A 275 22.44 10.92 0.13
N ARG A 276 21.56 11.51 0.94
CA ARG A 276 20.32 12.20 0.48
C ARG A 276 20.56 13.16 -0.68
N ARG A 277 21.72 13.81 -0.72
CA ARG A 277 22.09 14.74 -1.79
C ARG A 277 22.17 14.04 -3.15
N GLU A 278 22.69 12.81 -3.23
CA GLU A 278 22.75 12.04 -4.49
C GLU A 278 21.37 11.58 -4.92
N VAL A 279 20.56 11.05 -3.98
CA VAL A 279 19.16 10.70 -4.27
C VAL A 279 18.36 11.93 -4.73
N GLY A 280 18.63 13.09 -4.14
CA GLY A 280 18.07 14.37 -4.59
C GLY A 280 18.54 14.75 -6.00
N ARG A 281 19.81 14.54 -6.34
CA ARG A 281 20.33 14.78 -7.70
C ARG A 281 19.68 13.85 -8.73
N ALA A 282 19.43 12.59 -8.38
CA ALA A 282 18.70 11.65 -9.22
C ALA A 282 17.29 12.15 -9.53
N LEU A 283 16.56 12.66 -8.51
CA LEU A 283 15.24 13.27 -8.71
C LEU A 283 15.31 14.53 -9.59
N GLU A 284 16.30 15.40 -9.40
CA GLU A 284 16.44 16.59 -10.26
C GLU A 284 16.79 16.21 -11.71
N ALA A 285 17.65 15.20 -11.92
CA ALA A 285 17.96 14.71 -13.27
C ALA A 285 16.72 14.17 -13.99
N LEU A 286 15.88 13.39 -13.29
CA LEU A 286 14.60 12.92 -13.81
C LEU A 286 13.67 14.09 -14.17
N LYS A 287 13.55 15.10 -13.28
CA LYS A 287 12.72 16.28 -13.56
C LYS A 287 13.22 17.04 -14.78
N ASP A 288 14.54 17.22 -14.91
CA ASP A 288 15.16 17.94 -16.02
C ASP A 288 14.91 17.21 -17.35
N GLU A 289 15.04 15.88 -17.37
CA GLU A 289 14.74 15.07 -18.57
C GLU A 289 13.27 15.17 -18.99
N LEU A 290 12.36 15.17 -18.02
CA LEU A 290 10.92 15.25 -18.26
C LEU A 290 10.39 16.68 -18.44
N GLY A 291 11.24 17.71 -18.29
CA GLY A 291 10.82 19.11 -18.33
C GLY A 291 9.86 19.51 -17.21
N LEU A 292 9.93 18.85 -16.05
CA LEU A 292 9.05 19.09 -14.91
C LEU A 292 9.47 20.34 -14.11
N PRO A 293 8.52 21.04 -13.45
CA PRO A 293 8.85 22.17 -12.61
C PRO A 293 9.61 21.75 -11.34
N ASN A 294 10.49 22.63 -10.85
CA ASN A 294 11.26 22.41 -9.61
C ASN A 294 10.37 22.03 -8.41
N ARG A 295 9.19 22.65 -8.32
CA ARG A 295 8.19 22.34 -7.31
C ARG A 295 7.13 21.41 -7.90
N LEU A 296 7.09 20.19 -7.40
CA LEU A 296 6.08 19.22 -7.75
C LEU A 296 4.85 19.44 -6.87
N ILE A 297 3.69 19.69 -7.50
CA ILE A 297 2.42 19.90 -6.80
C ILE A 297 1.58 18.63 -6.98
N GLY A 298 1.15 18.00 -5.89
CA GLY A 298 0.30 16.80 -5.93
C GLY A 298 0.98 15.50 -6.36
N SER A 299 2.16 15.58 -7.00
CA SER A 299 2.97 14.41 -7.40
C SER A 299 3.30 13.50 -6.22
N LYS A 300 3.50 12.21 -6.47
CA LYS A 300 3.80 11.22 -5.45
C LYS A 300 5.09 10.50 -5.78
N ILE A 301 5.99 10.40 -4.82
CA ILE A 301 7.16 9.53 -4.90
C ILE A 301 6.79 8.24 -4.21
N LEU A 302 6.86 7.13 -4.93
CA LEU A 302 6.60 5.80 -4.41
C LEU A 302 7.90 5.16 -3.90
N GLU A 303 7.77 4.13 -3.06
CA GLU A 303 8.93 3.45 -2.48
C GLU A 303 9.79 2.71 -3.50
N ASN A 304 9.25 2.38 -4.67
CA ASN A 304 10.01 1.83 -5.78
C ASN A 304 10.73 2.87 -6.63
N GLY A 305 10.70 4.15 -6.26
CA GLY A 305 11.29 5.22 -7.05
C GLY A 305 10.34 5.83 -8.07
N ASP A 306 9.17 5.26 -8.31
CA ASP A 306 8.23 5.83 -9.27
C ASP A 306 7.79 7.23 -8.83
N LEU A 307 7.91 8.17 -9.76
CA LEU A 307 7.33 9.49 -9.64
C LEU A 307 5.99 9.49 -10.39
N LEU A 308 4.91 9.75 -9.66
CA LEU A 308 3.58 9.93 -10.23
C LEU A 308 3.19 11.41 -10.23
N ASP A 309 2.35 11.84 -11.17
CA ASP A 309 1.69 13.14 -11.11
C ASP A 309 0.53 13.19 -10.08
N ASP A 310 -0.19 14.30 -10.03
CA ASP A 310 -1.30 14.52 -9.11
C ASP A 310 -2.53 13.62 -9.43
N SER A 311 -2.70 13.25 -10.70
CA SER A 311 -3.69 12.28 -11.17
C SER A 311 -3.30 10.83 -10.86
N GLY A 312 -2.02 10.59 -10.54
CA GLY A 312 -1.44 9.27 -10.33
C GLY A 312 -0.84 8.64 -11.59
N LYS A 313 -0.68 9.40 -12.68
CA LYS A 313 0.02 8.96 -13.90
C LYS A 313 1.51 8.80 -13.60
N PHE A 314 2.10 7.70 -14.04
CA PHE A 314 3.54 7.48 -13.98
C PHE A 314 4.29 8.49 -14.87
N LEU A 315 5.33 9.11 -14.32
CA LEU A 315 6.18 10.09 -15.01
C LEU A 315 7.57 9.52 -15.30
N GLY A 316 8.11 8.69 -14.40
CA GLY A 316 9.43 8.07 -14.53
C GLY A 316 9.92 7.54 -13.18
N ASN A 317 11.07 6.87 -13.16
CA ASN A 317 11.61 6.26 -11.94
C ASN A 317 12.90 6.94 -11.49
N ILE A 318 12.96 7.37 -10.22
CA ILE A 318 14.10 8.10 -9.65
C ILE A 318 15.34 7.21 -9.51
N ILE A 319 15.16 5.90 -9.26
CA ILE A 319 16.25 4.96 -9.03
C ILE A 319 17.06 4.70 -10.31
N ASP A 320 16.44 4.85 -11.48
CA ASP A 320 17.14 4.74 -12.78
C ASP A 320 18.23 5.81 -12.96
N TYR A 321 18.20 6.87 -12.14
CA TYR A 321 19.17 7.97 -12.12
C TYR A 321 20.15 7.87 -10.93
N PHE A 322 20.13 6.75 -10.20
CA PHE A 322 21.16 6.48 -9.19
C PHE A 322 22.51 6.21 -9.90
N PRO A 323 23.63 6.71 -9.33
CA PRO A 323 24.96 6.60 -9.93
C PRO A 323 25.58 5.20 -9.91
#